data_AF-A0A7L0LR34-F1
#
_entry.id   AF-A0A7L0LR34-F1
#
_cell.length_a   1.000
_cell.length_b   1.000
_cell.length_c   1.000
_cell.angle_alpha   90.00
_cell.angle_beta   90.00
_cell.angle_gamma   90.00
#
_symmetry.space_group_name_H-M   'P 1'
#
loop_
_entity.id
_entity.type
_entity.pdbx_description
1 polymer ?
#
loop_
_entity_poly.entity_id
_entity_poly.type
_entity_poly.pdbx_seq_one_letter_code
_entity_poly.pdbx_strand_id
1 'polypeptide(L)'
;LFPNKIATEQQSVVLVKRLLAISVSCITYMRGLFPESSYGTRYLDDLCLKILREDKSCLGSLQIVKWIQGCFDALERQYVSFLSIFKGDFPTVTELYQFKFKYKKEVPQMDIISNQVNFVDGVCSEDVKRASRLLIRKLYLLMQNLGPLPSDVTLTMKLLYYNDVTPDDYQPPGFKAEGSRGDLLFDGDPVNLRVGSVSTGFHLIKVRVTTEKKRMRKVESSLVERNGPTEISHQGLDCDEEEEE
;
A
#
# COMPACT_ATOMS: atom_id res chain seq x y z
N LEU A 1 15.92 -9.81 -2.31
CA LEU A 1 14.92 -8.72 -2.33
C LEU A 1 14.84 -8.01 -0.97
N PHE A 2 14.72 -8.74 0.14
CA PHE A 2 14.65 -8.16 1.49
C PHE A 2 16.00 -8.21 2.22
N PRO A 3 16.29 -7.27 3.16
CA PRO A 3 17.47 -7.33 4.01
C PRO A 3 17.48 -8.59 4.89
N ASN A 4 18.67 -9.08 5.26
CA ASN A 4 18.82 -10.28 6.10
C ASN A 4 18.67 -9.98 7.61
N LYS A 5 19.03 -8.76 8.03
CA LYS A 5 18.90 -8.30 9.42
C LYS A 5 18.25 -6.92 9.43
N ILE A 6 17.35 -6.70 10.37
CA ILE A 6 16.72 -5.41 10.64
C ILE A 6 16.95 -5.13 12.12
N ALA A 7 17.95 -4.30 12.40
CA ALA A 7 18.35 -3.91 13.75
C ALA A 7 18.23 -2.39 13.96
N THR A 8 18.16 -1.61 12.88
CA THR A 8 18.09 -0.15 12.95
C THR A 8 16.87 0.37 12.20
N GLU A 9 16.47 1.58 12.55
CA GLU A 9 15.40 2.31 11.87
C GLU A 9 15.70 2.48 10.38
N GLN A 10 16.96 2.79 10.01
CA GLN A 10 17.37 2.94 8.62
C GLN A 10 17.19 1.64 7.82
N GLN A 11 17.48 0.49 8.43
CA GLN A 11 17.24 -0.81 7.78
C GLN A 11 15.74 -1.10 7.64
N SER A 12 14.95 -0.68 8.62
CA SER A 12 13.49 -0.79 8.59
C SER A 12 12.88 0.04 7.46
N VAL A 13 13.24 1.33 7.35
CA VAL A 13 12.69 2.19 6.29
C VAL A 13 13.09 1.67 4.90
N VAL A 14 14.31 1.14 4.74
CA VAL A 14 14.74 0.48 3.48
C VAL A 14 13.85 -0.73 3.16
N LEU A 15 13.46 -1.53 4.15
CA LEU A 15 12.51 -2.63 3.92
C LEU A 15 11.15 -2.09 3.49
N VAL A 16 10.59 -1.12 4.19
CA VAL A 16 9.27 -0.54 3.90
C VAL A 16 9.22 0.04 2.49
N LYS A 17 10.25 0.81 2.10
CA LYS A 17 10.41 1.33 0.74
C LYS A 17 10.45 0.23 -0.31
N ARG A 18 11.18 -0.86 -0.04
CA ARG A 18 11.24 -2.02 -0.94
C ARG A 18 9.90 -2.74 -1.06
N LEU A 19 9.19 -2.94 0.06
CA LEU A 19 7.86 -3.54 0.05
C LEU A 19 6.89 -2.70 -0.79
N LEU A 20 6.86 -1.39 -0.57
CA LEU A 20 6.05 -0.47 -1.38
C LEU A 20 6.38 -0.58 -2.87
N ALA A 21 7.66 -0.46 -3.26
CA ALA A 21 8.04 -0.53 -4.66
C ALA A 21 7.71 -1.88 -5.31
N ILE A 22 7.94 -3.00 -4.63
CA ILE A 22 7.60 -4.33 -5.15
C ILE A 22 6.09 -4.49 -5.27
N SER A 23 5.32 -4.04 -4.26
CA SER A 23 3.85 -4.10 -4.29
C SER A 23 3.26 -3.25 -5.42
N VAL A 24 3.73 -2.00 -5.59
CA VAL A 24 3.28 -1.14 -6.70
C VAL A 24 3.67 -1.75 -8.04
N SER A 25 4.89 -2.28 -8.18
CA SER A 25 5.30 -2.96 -9.41
C SER A 25 4.44 -4.19 -9.72
N CYS A 26 4.09 -4.98 -8.71
CA CYS A 26 3.20 -6.13 -8.85
C CYS A 26 1.82 -5.70 -9.33
N ILE A 27 1.25 -4.65 -8.72
CA ILE A 27 -0.03 -4.08 -9.13
C ILE A 27 0.04 -3.60 -10.58
N THR A 28 0.98 -2.72 -10.93
CA THR A 28 1.02 -2.13 -12.27
C THR A 28 1.32 -3.15 -13.37
N TYR A 29 2.11 -4.18 -13.07
CA TYR A 29 2.39 -5.26 -14.01
C TYR A 29 1.18 -6.15 -14.23
N MET A 30 0.59 -6.67 -13.15
CA MET A 30 -0.55 -7.58 -13.22
C MET A 30 -1.81 -6.90 -13.80
N ARG A 31 -1.89 -5.58 -13.66
CA ARG A 31 -2.93 -4.76 -14.29
C ARG A 31 -2.62 -4.34 -15.72
N GLY A 32 -1.49 -4.76 -16.29
CA GLY A 32 -1.11 -4.50 -17.68
C GLY A 32 -0.97 -3.01 -18.01
N LEU A 33 -0.53 -2.19 -17.04
CA LEU A 33 -0.54 -0.73 -17.20
C LEU A 33 0.59 -0.22 -18.11
N PHE A 34 1.71 -0.94 -18.17
CA PHE A 34 2.91 -0.52 -18.91
C PHE A 34 3.47 -1.70 -19.71
N PRO A 35 4.23 -1.44 -20.79
CA PRO A 35 4.84 -2.50 -21.60
C PRO A 35 5.92 -3.27 -20.82
N GLU A 36 6.24 -4.48 -21.29
CA GLU A 36 7.27 -5.35 -20.69
C GLU A 36 8.64 -4.67 -20.59
N SER A 37 8.97 -3.74 -21.51
CA SER A 37 10.20 -2.95 -21.49
C SER A 37 10.34 -2.06 -20.24
N SER A 38 9.22 -1.70 -19.60
CA SER A 38 9.20 -0.89 -18.38
C SER A 38 9.42 -1.71 -17.11
N TYR A 39 9.69 -3.01 -17.22
CA TYR A 39 9.93 -3.90 -16.09
C TYR A 39 11.25 -4.66 -16.20
N GLY A 40 11.85 -4.94 -15.04
CA GLY A 40 12.94 -5.91 -14.89
C GLY A 40 12.47 -7.15 -14.13
N THR A 41 12.96 -8.32 -14.51
CA THR A 41 12.62 -9.57 -13.84
C THR A 41 13.47 -9.78 -12.57
N ARG A 42 12.80 -10.14 -11.48
CA ARG A 42 13.41 -10.62 -10.22
C ARG A 42 12.62 -11.81 -9.70
N TYR A 43 13.28 -12.68 -8.95
CA TYR A 43 12.64 -13.85 -8.37
C TYR A 43 12.48 -13.67 -6.86
N LEU A 44 11.30 -14.03 -6.36
CA LEU A 44 11.03 -14.24 -4.95
C LEU A 44 10.59 -15.68 -4.78
N ASP A 45 11.53 -16.53 -4.41
CA ASP A 45 11.36 -17.98 -4.41
C ASP A 45 11.02 -18.47 -5.83
N ASP A 46 9.87 -19.11 -5.99
CA ASP A 46 9.24 -19.56 -7.23
C ASP A 46 8.43 -18.47 -7.97
N LEU A 47 8.22 -17.30 -7.38
CA LEU A 47 7.49 -16.21 -8.05
C LEU A 47 8.41 -15.38 -8.95
N CYS A 48 8.00 -15.26 -10.22
CA CYS A 48 8.55 -14.30 -11.17
C CYS A 48 7.92 -12.92 -10.95
N LEU A 49 8.66 -12.01 -10.31
CA LEU A 49 8.24 -10.65 -10.05
C LEU A 49 8.79 -9.71 -11.13
N LYS A 50 7.92 -8.81 -11.57
CA LYS A 50 8.23 -7.77 -12.54
C LYS A 50 8.35 -6.46 -11.78
N ILE A 51 9.57 -5.98 -11.69
CA ILE A 51 9.93 -4.79 -10.92
C ILE A 51 9.96 -3.61 -11.87
N LEU A 52 9.15 -2.59 -11.59
CA LEU A 52 9.08 -1.39 -12.39
C LEU A 52 10.46 -0.72 -12.42
N ARG A 53 10.88 -0.31 -13.61
CA ARG A 53 12.13 0.44 -13.82
C ARG A 53 11.83 1.72 -14.58
N GLU A 54 12.74 2.68 -14.47
CA GLU A 54 12.66 3.89 -15.29
C GLU A 54 12.82 3.52 -16.77
N ASP A 55 11.80 3.82 -17.56
CA ASP A 55 11.79 3.60 -19.00
C ASP A 55 11.50 4.92 -19.70
N LYS A 56 12.53 5.53 -20.29
CA LYS A 56 12.42 6.84 -20.96
C LYS A 56 11.43 6.83 -22.12
N SER A 57 11.10 5.65 -22.66
CA SER A 57 10.14 5.49 -23.75
C SER A 57 8.67 5.42 -23.28
N CYS A 58 8.43 5.25 -21.97
CA CYS A 58 7.09 5.18 -21.40
C CYS A 58 6.91 6.23 -20.30
N LEU A 59 6.29 7.36 -20.63
CA LEU A 59 6.08 8.46 -19.68
C LEU A 59 5.25 8.04 -18.46
N GLY A 60 4.29 7.12 -18.63
CA GLY A 60 3.48 6.59 -17.56
C GLY A 60 4.31 5.85 -16.50
N SER A 61 5.23 4.96 -16.91
CA SER A 61 6.08 4.23 -15.96
C SER A 61 7.05 5.17 -15.24
N LEU A 62 7.62 6.16 -15.94
CA LEU A 62 8.43 7.22 -15.32
C LEU A 62 7.66 7.99 -14.25
N GLN A 63 6.39 8.31 -14.53
CA GLN A 63 5.56 9.05 -13.58
C GLN A 63 5.30 8.24 -12.31
N ILE A 64 5.04 6.94 -12.42
CA ILE A 64 4.88 6.06 -11.25
C ILE A 64 6.18 5.94 -10.46
N VAL A 65 7.33 5.82 -11.13
CA VAL A 65 8.62 5.80 -10.44
C VAL A 65 8.85 7.10 -9.65
N LYS A 66 8.54 8.26 -10.24
CA LYS A 66 8.60 9.55 -9.54
C LYS A 66 7.67 9.61 -8.33
N TRP A 67 6.45 9.10 -8.44
CA TRP A 67 5.53 9.04 -7.30
C TRP A 67 6.03 8.11 -6.19
N ILE A 68 6.61 6.96 -6.53
CA ILE A 68 7.26 6.07 -5.54
C ILE A 68 8.42 6.80 -4.86
N GLN A 69 9.26 7.52 -5.61
CA GLN A 69 10.36 8.33 -5.06
C GLN A 69 9.86 9.45 -4.13
N GLY A 70 8.76 10.12 -4.48
CA GLY A 70 8.14 11.11 -3.59
C GLY A 70 7.62 10.51 -2.29
N CYS A 71 6.99 9.32 -2.36
CA CYS A 71 6.60 8.60 -1.15
C CYS A 71 7.81 8.16 -0.33
N PHE A 72 8.94 7.84 -0.97
CA PHE A 72 10.17 7.48 -0.27
C PHE A 72 10.73 8.63 0.56
N ASP A 73 10.69 9.86 0.06
CA ASP A 73 11.06 11.05 0.85
C ASP A 73 10.12 11.23 2.05
N ALA A 74 8.80 11.11 1.84
CA ALA A 74 7.83 11.21 2.93
C ALA A 74 7.98 10.09 4.00
N LEU A 75 8.34 8.88 3.57
CA LEU A 75 8.60 7.75 4.47
C LEU A 75 9.86 7.96 5.33
N GLU A 76 10.93 8.52 4.76
CA GLU A 76 12.17 8.83 5.48
C GLU A 76 11.97 9.88 6.57
N ARG A 77 11.05 10.81 6.34
CA ARG A 77 10.69 11.87 7.29
C ARG A 77 9.58 11.47 8.25
N GLN A 78 9.04 10.26 8.09
CA GLN A 78 7.88 9.75 8.85
C GLN A 78 6.60 10.59 8.70
N TYR A 79 6.43 11.28 7.57
CA TYR A 79 5.31 12.20 7.35
C TYR A 79 4.05 11.52 6.82
N VAL A 80 4.16 10.40 6.09
CA VAL A 80 3.01 9.79 5.41
C VAL A 80 2.27 8.78 6.31
N SER A 81 0.96 8.93 6.42
CA SER A 81 0.07 7.99 7.14
C SER A 81 -0.57 6.98 6.18
N PHE A 82 -1.01 7.45 5.01
CA PHE A 82 -1.59 6.60 3.97
C PHE A 82 -1.08 6.95 2.58
N LEU A 83 -0.88 5.93 1.76
CA LEU A 83 -0.76 6.04 0.31
C LEU A 83 -1.92 5.30 -0.33
N SER A 84 -2.66 5.98 -1.20
CA SER A 84 -3.77 5.41 -1.96
C SER A 84 -3.46 5.49 -3.44
N ILE A 85 -3.52 4.36 -4.13
CA ILE A 85 -3.47 4.28 -5.59
C ILE A 85 -4.84 3.85 -6.05
N PHE A 86 -5.49 4.65 -6.89
CA PHE A 86 -6.79 4.29 -7.39
C PHE A 86 -6.90 4.49 -8.88
N LYS A 87 -7.80 3.71 -9.47
CA LYS A 87 -8.11 3.74 -10.88
C LYS A 87 -9.58 4.08 -11.08
N GLY A 88 -9.83 5.13 -11.85
CA GLY A 88 -11.17 5.65 -12.09
C GLY A 88 -11.13 7.12 -12.51
N ASP A 89 -12.30 7.63 -12.88
CA ASP A 89 -12.50 9.03 -13.23
C ASP A 89 -13.15 9.74 -12.05
N PHE A 90 -12.35 10.58 -11.37
CA PHE A 90 -12.76 11.26 -10.15
C PHE A 90 -14.17 11.90 -10.29
N PRO A 91 -15.06 11.74 -9.28
CA PRO A 91 -14.84 11.12 -7.97
C PRO A 91 -14.98 9.59 -7.96
N THR A 92 -15.34 8.98 -9.08
CA THR A 92 -15.69 7.56 -9.16
C THR A 92 -14.44 6.68 -9.26
N VAL A 93 -14.31 5.73 -8.34
CA VAL A 93 -13.19 4.79 -8.26
C VAL A 93 -13.68 3.38 -8.46
N THR A 94 -13.03 2.67 -9.38
CA THR A 94 -13.34 1.26 -9.64
C THR A 94 -12.44 0.34 -8.84
N GLU A 95 -11.18 0.72 -8.60
CA GLU A 95 -10.25 -0.08 -7.81
C GLU A 95 -9.30 0.81 -7.03
N LEU A 96 -9.05 0.42 -5.78
CA LEU A 96 -8.28 1.19 -4.81
C LEU A 96 -7.29 0.27 -4.08
N TYR A 97 -6.03 0.66 -4.06
CA TYR A 97 -4.95 0.02 -3.31
C TYR A 97 -4.49 0.97 -2.22
N GLN A 98 -4.51 0.53 -0.98
CA GLN A 98 -4.15 1.36 0.17
C GLN A 98 -2.99 0.76 0.94
N PHE A 99 -2.03 1.61 1.26
CA PHE A 99 -0.89 1.33 2.11
C PHE A 99 -0.99 2.24 3.33
N LYS A 100 -1.22 1.67 4.52
CA LYS A 100 -1.18 2.39 5.79
C LYS A 100 0.21 2.23 6.39
N PHE A 101 0.79 3.34 6.83
CA PHE A 101 2.09 3.38 7.50
C PHE A 101 1.90 3.85 8.95
N LYS A 102 2.51 3.13 9.89
CA LYS A 102 2.66 3.57 11.28
C LYS A 102 4.15 3.56 11.63
N TYR A 103 4.54 4.49 12.50
CA TYR A 103 5.92 4.64 13.00
C TYR A 103 5.91 4.42 14.50
N LYS A 104 6.89 3.68 15.03
CA LYS A 104 7.04 3.49 16.48
C LYS A 104 7.46 4.83 17.07
N LYS A 105 6.64 5.38 17.97
CA LYS A 105 7.04 6.54 18.80
C LYS A 105 7.99 6.03 19.89
N GLU A 106 9.08 6.73 20.17
CA GLU A 106 10.10 6.32 21.16
C GLU A 106 9.62 6.36 22.63
N VAL A 107 8.32 6.61 22.87
CA VAL A 107 7.78 6.65 24.22
C VAL A 107 7.50 5.21 24.69
N PRO A 108 8.06 4.75 25.81
CA PRO A 108 7.73 3.43 26.35
C PRO A 108 6.27 3.44 26.82
N GLN A 109 5.39 2.81 26.05
CA GLN A 109 4.02 2.50 26.47
C GLN A 109 4.00 1.07 27.05
N MET A 110 3.61 0.96 28.32
CA MET A 110 3.18 -0.31 28.92
C MET A 110 1.73 -0.56 28.50
N ASP A 111 1.52 -1.41 27.50
CA ASP A 111 0.16 -1.83 27.13
C ASP A 111 -0.08 -3.28 27.57
N ILE A 112 -0.91 -3.43 28.62
CA ILE A 112 -1.47 -4.70 29.06
C ILE A 112 -2.85 -4.86 28.40
N ILE A 113 -2.93 -4.98 27.06
CA ILE A 113 -4.18 -5.37 26.40
C ILE A 113 -3.88 -6.27 25.19
N SER A 114 -4.43 -7.49 25.25
CA SER A 114 -4.32 -8.56 24.26
C SER A 114 -5.36 -8.37 23.15
N ASN A 115 -5.00 -7.72 22.04
CA ASN A 115 -5.47 -8.03 20.67
C ASN A 115 -5.10 -6.97 19.60
N GLN A 116 -4.51 -5.84 19.97
CA GLN A 116 -4.01 -4.89 18.98
C GLN A 116 -2.67 -5.35 18.41
N VAL A 117 -2.51 -5.28 17.09
CA VAL A 117 -1.25 -5.59 16.39
C VAL A 117 -0.23 -4.51 16.72
N ASN A 118 0.37 -4.62 17.90
CA ASN A 118 1.36 -3.70 18.44
C ASN A 118 2.71 -3.93 17.77
N PHE A 119 3.58 -2.91 17.84
CA PHE A 119 5.01 -3.09 17.61
C PHE A 119 5.51 -4.10 18.64
N VAL A 120 5.56 -5.39 18.26
CA VAL A 120 6.04 -6.43 19.15
C VAL A 120 7.53 -6.16 19.40
N ASP A 121 7.92 -5.93 20.65
CA ASP A 121 9.33 -5.78 20.98
C ASP A 121 10.01 -7.15 20.80
N GLY A 122 11.14 -7.18 20.08
CA GLY A 122 11.87 -8.43 19.81
C GLY A 122 11.46 -9.22 18.56
N VAL A 123 10.80 -8.63 17.55
CA VAL A 123 10.52 -9.34 16.28
C VAL A 123 11.83 -9.82 15.64
N CYS A 124 11.94 -11.13 15.43
CA CYS A 124 13.07 -11.73 14.74
C CYS A 124 13.09 -11.30 13.27
N SER A 125 14.26 -10.94 12.74
CA SER A 125 14.43 -10.57 11.32
C SER A 125 13.88 -11.63 10.36
N GLU A 126 13.95 -12.92 10.73
CA GLU A 126 13.38 -14.01 9.94
C GLU A 126 11.86 -13.97 9.88
N ASP A 127 11.18 -13.55 10.96
CA ASP A 127 9.73 -13.39 10.96
C ASP A 127 9.30 -12.20 10.10
N VAL A 128 10.03 -11.07 10.16
CA VAL A 128 9.80 -9.93 9.26
C VAL A 128 9.98 -10.35 7.80
N LYS A 129 11.03 -11.11 7.50
CA LYS A 129 11.33 -11.60 6.15
C LYS A 129 10.25 -12.58 5.66
N ARG A 130 9.77 -13.47 6.54
CA ARG A 130 8.64 -14.38 6.26
C ARG A 130 7.35 -13.61 5.99
N ALA A 131 7.01 -12.64 6.84
CA ALA A 131 5.84 -11.78 6.67
C ALA A 131 5.92 -10.96 5.36
N SER A 132 7.09 -10.42 5.05
CA SER A 132 7.37 -9.70 3.80
C SER A 132 7.13 -10.57 2.57
N ARG A 133 7.65 -11.81 2.59
CA ARG A 133 7.42 -12.79 1.52
C ARG A 133 5.93 -13.11 1.38
N LEU A 134 5.27 -13.41 2.50
CA LEU A 134 3.86 -13.76 2.50
C LEU A 134 2.97 -12.63 1.96
N LEU A 135 3.25 -11.38 2.34
CA LEU A 135 2.52 -10.20 1.86
C LEU A 135 2.62 -10.08 0.33
N ILE A 136 3.82 -10.18 -0.23
CA ILE A 136 4.01 -10.11 -1.70
C ILE A 136 3.34 -11.30 -2.40
N ARG A 137 3.44 -12.52 -1.85
CA ARG A 137 2.78 -13.71 -2.43
C ARG A 137 1.26 -13.57 -2.43
N LYS A 138 0.67 -13.12 -1.31
CA LYS A 138 -0.77 -12.85 -1.21
C LYS A 138 -1.22 -11.78 -2.20
N LEU A 139 -0.46 -10.68 -2.31
CA LEU A 139 -0.77 -9.62 -3.27
C LEU A 139 -0.73 -10.15 -4.71
N TYR A 140 0.31 -10.89 -5.06
CA TYR A 140 0.48 -11.46 -6.39
C TYR A 140 -0.67 -12.40 -6.77
N LEU A 141 -1.02 -13.34 -5.89
CA LEU A 141 -2.14 -14.26 -6.08
C LEU A 141 -3.47 -13.52 -6.13
N LEU A 142 -3.67 -12.48 -5.31
CA LEU A 142 -4.87 -11.68 -5.37
C LEU A 142 -4.98 -11.01 -6.74
N MET A 143 -3.93 -10.32 -7.20
CA MET A 143 -3.94 -9.65 -8.51
C MET A 143 -4.19 -10.61 -9.68
N GLN A 144 -3.72 -11.86 -9.60
CA GLN A 144 -4.01 -12.91 -10.59
C GLN A 144 -5.50 -13.30 -10.66
N ASN A 145 -6.22 -13.20 -9.55
CA ASN A 145 -7.61 -13.64 -9.44
C ASN A 145 -8.64 -12.51 -9.65
N LEU A 146 -8.18 -11.30 -9.95
CA LEU A 146 -9.04 -10.18 -10.28
C LEU A 146 -9.27 -10.09 -11.79
N GLY A 147 -10.52 -9.86 -12.16
CA GLY A 147 -10.94 -9.63 -13.54
C GLY A 147 -10.27 -8.38 -14.15
N PRO A 148 -10.38 -8.22 -15.48
CA PRO A 148 -9.81 -7.07 -16.18
C PRO A 148 -10.40 -5.76 -15.65
N LEU A 149 -9.60 -4.71 -15.73
CA LEU A 149 -10.05 -3.35 -15.43
C LEU A 149 -10.93 -2.83 -16.58
N PRO A 150 -11.86 -1.90 -16.30
CA PRO A 150 -12.55 -1.16 -17.36
C PRO A 150 -11.56 -0.48 -18.31
N SER A 151 -11.95 -0.29 -19.57
CA SER A 151 -11.20 0.52 -20.54
C SER A 151 -11.22 2.01 -20.14
N ASP A 152 -10.17 2.75 -20.51
CA ASP A 152 -10.06 4.21 -20.37
C ASP A 152 -10.23 4.78 -18.95
N VAL A 153 -9.31 4.42 -18.05
CA VAL A 153 -9.35 4.88 -16.66
C VAL A 153 -8.00 5.40 -16.21
N THR A 154 -8.03 6.57 -15.56
CA THR A 154 -6.84 7.26 -15.06
C THR A 154 -6.32 6.62 -13.78
N LEU A 155 -5.00 6.49 -13.66
CA LEU A 155 -4.35 6.07 -12.41
C LEU A 155 -3.94 7.31 -11.62
N THR A 156 -4.37 7.39 -10.36
CA THR A 156 -4.02 8.49 -9.45
C THR A 156 -3.37 7.93 -8.19
N MET A 157 -2.34 8.61 -7.68
CA MET A 157 -1.73 8.33 -6.37
C MET A 157 -1.92 9.53 -5.45
N LYS A 158 -2.46 9.29 -4.26
CA LYS A 158 -2.69 10.29 -3.20
C LYS A 158 -1.93 9.89 -1.94
N LEU A 159 -1.31 10.88 -1.31
CA LEU A 159 -0.67 10.74 0.01
C LEU A 159 -1.49 11.50 1.03
N LEU A 160 -1.70 10.89 2.20
CA LEU A 160 -2.15 11.58 3.40
C LEU A 160 -0.99 11.65 4.38
N TYR A 161 -0.87 12.81 5.04
CA TYR A 161 0.20 13.07 5.99
C TYR A 161 -0.29 13.00 7.44
N TYR A 162 0.65 12.88 8.36
CA TYR A 162 0.46 13.11 9.79
C TYR A 162 0.53 14.62 10.07
N ASN A 163 -0.59 15.22 10.44
CA ASN A 163 -0.72 16.67 10.62
C ASN A 163 0.14 17.21 11.78
N ASP A 164 0.48 16.38 12.74
CA ASP A 164 1.25 16.75 13.94
C ASP A 164 2.75 16.92 13.66
N VAL A 165 3.28 16.33 12.59
CA VAL A 165 4.73 16.30 12.30
C VAL A 165 5.11 16.86 10.93
N THR A 166 4.13 17.05 10.03
CA THR A 166 4.39 17.45 8.64
C THR A 166 4.27 18.97 8.49
N PRO A 167 5.31 19.68 8.04
CA PRO A 167 5.24 21.12 7.77
C PRO A 167 4.19 21.45 6.69
N ASP A 168 3.50 22.59 6.82
CA ASP A 168 2.46 23.04 5.87
C ASP A 168 3.01 23.30 4.46
N ASP A 169 4.29 23.63 4.34
CA ASP A 169 4.99 23.88 3.07
C ASP A 169 5.63 22.62 2.48
N TYR A 170 5.52 21.47 3.15
CA TYR A 170 6.08 20.22 2.67
C TYR A 170 5.33 19.72 1.42
N GLN A 171 6.10 19.49 0.34
CA GLN A 171 5.58 18.91 -0.89
C GLN A 171 6.54 17.83 -1.40
N PRO A 172 6.14 16.54 -1.39
CA PRO A 172 7.02 15.48 -1.85
C PRO A 172 7.25 15.54 -3.36
N PRO A 173 8.44 15.14 -3.84
CA PRO A 173 8.76 15.11 -5.26
C PRO A 173 7.71 14.35 -6.09
N GLY A 174 7.22 14.96 -7.16
CA GLY A 174 6.24 14.34 -8.06
C GLY A 174 4.78 14.43 -7.59
N PHE A 175 4.53 15.05 -6.43
CA PHE A 175 3.20 15.35 -5.92
C PHE A 175 2.91 16.85 -5.95
N LYS A 176 1.63 17.17 -5.86
CA LYS A 176 1.14 18.53 -5.66
C LYS A 176 0.06 18.52 -4.60
N ALA A 177 -0.03 19.61 -3.86
CA ALA A 177 -1.13 19.82 -2.93
C ALA A 177 -2.46 19.61 -3.66
N GLU A 178 -3.33 18.80 -3.06
CA GLU A 178 -4.67 18.61 -3.59
C GLU A 178 -5.49 19.86 -3.26
N GLY A 179 -6.15 20.44 -4.27
CA GLY A 179 -7.20 21.43 -4.00
C GLY A 179 -8.41 20.77 -3.34
N SER A 180 -9.48 21.51 -3.07
CA SER A 180 -10.74 20.94 -2.56
C SER A 180 -11.38 19.99 -3.59
N ARG A 181 -10.90 18.76 -3.68
CA ARG A 181 -11.56 17.65 -4.38
C ARG A 181 -12.22 16.82 -3.29
N GLY A 182 -13.53 16.62 -3.43
CA GLY A 182 -14.36 15.87 -2.48
C GLY A 182 -13.94 14.40 -2.34
N ASP A 183 -14.69 13.66 -1.53
CA ASP A 183 -14.38 12.26 -1.23
C ASP A 183 -14.53 11.34 -2.46
N LEU A 184 -13.79 10.21 -2.42
CA LEU A 184 -13.84 9.20 -3.47
C LEU A 184 -15.11 8.34 -3.30
N LEU A 185 -15.83 8.14 -4.40
CA LEU A 185 -17.02 7.29 -4.45
C LEU A 185 -16.68 5.99 -5.15
N PHE A 186 -16.97 4.85 -4.53
CA PHE A 186 -16.69 3.56 -5.15
C PHE A 186 -17.78 3.19 -6.17
N ASP A 187 -17.35 2.74 -7.36
CA ASP A 187 -18.24 2.27 -8.41
C ASP A 187 -18.66 0.81 -8.18
N GLY A 188 -19.95 0.59 -7.95
CA GLY A 188 -20.53 -0.74 -7.72
C GLY A 188 -20.46 -1.22 -6.27
N ASP A 189 -20.40 -2.54 -6.08
CA ASP A 189 -20.38 -3.20 -4.76
C ASP A 189 -18.92 -3.46 -4.33
N PRO A 190 -18.34 -2.61 -3.44
CA PRO A 190 -16.95 -2.74 -3.02
C PRO A 190 -16.74 -3.98 -2.15
N VAL A 191 -15.59 -4.62 -2.33
CA VAL A 191 -15.07 -5.65 -1.43
C VAL A 191 -13.70 -5.22 -0.95
N ASN A 192 -13.54 -5.05 0.37
CA ASN A 192 -12.26 -4.73 0.99
C ASN A 192 -11.51 -6.02 1.34
N LEU A 193 -10.29 -6.15 0.82
CA LEU A 193 -9.44 -7.33 0.96
C LEU A 193 -8.18 -6.96 1.73
N ARG A 194 -8.01 -7.60 2.90
CA ARG A 194 -6.81 -7.44 3.72
C ARG A 194 -5.70 -8.34 3.19
N VAL A 195 -4.77 -7.76 2.44
CA VAL A 195 -3.63 -8.50 1.88
C VAL A 195 -2.67 -8.94 2.99
N GLY A 196 -2.38 -8.04 3.94
CA GLY A 196 -1.56 -8.33 5.11
C GLY A 196 -0.85 -7.11 5.65
N SER A 197 0.00 -7.34 6.65
CA SER A 197 0.86 -6.32 7.24
C SER A 197 2.25 -6.87 7.56
N VAL A 198 3.23 -5.99 7.57
CA VAL A 198 4.59 -6.27 8.03
C VAL A 198 4.92 -5.24 9.09
N SER A 199 5.19 -5.71 10.32
CA SER A 199 5.73 -4.88 11.38
C SER A 199 7.21 -5.19 11.53
N THR A 200 8.00 -4.13 11.52
CA THR A 200 9.36 -4.14 12.08
C THR A 200 9.29 -3.60 13.50
N GLY A 201 10.41 -3.55 14.22
CA GLY A 201 10.49 -2.84 15.50
C GLY A 201 10.40 -1.30 15.39
N PHE A 202 10.25 -0.73 14.19
CA PHE A 202 10.29 0.72 13.96
C PHE A 202 9.14 1.25 13.09
N HIS A 203 8.71 0.45 12.12
CA HIS A 203 7.70 0.79 11.12
C HIS A 203 6.72 -0.37 10.91
N LEU A 204 5.46 -0.04 10.66
CA LEU A 204 4.43 -0.99 10.23
C LEU A 204 3.86 -0.54 8.89
N ILE A 205 3.76 -1.48 7.95
CA ILE A 205 3.08 -1.31 6.67
C ILE A 205 1.91 -2.28 6.59
N LYS A 206 0.70 -1.79 6.30
CA LYS A 206 -0.52 -2.60 6.10
C LYS A 206 -1.05 -2.34 4.70
N VAL A 207 -1.39 -3.40 3.97
CA VAL A 207 -1.87 -3.33 2.59
C VAL A 207 -3.31 -3.83 2.50
N ARG A 208 -4.18 -3.00 1.92
CA ARG A 208 -5.59 -3.31 1.62
C ARG A 208 -5.87 -3.08 0.14
N VAL A 209 -6.76 -3.87 -0.43
CA VAL A 209 -7.24 -3.72 -1.82
C VAL A 209 -8.76 -3.69 -1.80
N THR A 210 -9.35 -2.66 -2.38
CA THR A 210 -10.80 -2.54 -2.56
C THR A 210 -11.11 -2.65 -4.05
N THR A 211 -11.95 -3.61 -4.42
CA THR A 211 -12.34 -3.88 -5.82
C THR A 211 -13.82 -4.25 -5.88
N GLU A 212 -14.42 -4.21 -7.07
CA GLU A 212 -15.81 -4.60 -7.26
C GLU A 212 -15.97 -6.12 -7.11
N LYS A 213 -16.97 -6.54 -6.35
CA LYS A 213 -17.28 -7.95 -6.08
C LYS A 213 -17.34 -8.82 -7.33
N LYS A 214 -17.94 -8.32 -8.41
CA LYS A 214 -18.11 -9.07 -9.68
C LYS A 214 -16.79 -9.42 -10.36
N ARG A 215 -15.69 -8.71 -10.05
CA ARG A 215 -14.38 -8.98 -10.63
C ARG A 215 -13.60 -10.06 -9.89
N MET A 216 -14.06 -10.53 -8.73
CA MET A 216 -13.38 -11.58 -7.98
C MET A 216 -13.73 -12.96 -8.56
N ARG A 217 -12.82 -13.56 -9.33
CA ARG A 217 -13.11 -14.79 -10.09
C ARG A 217 -13.01 -16.08 -9.28
N LYS A 218 -12.31 -16.08 -8.13
CA LYS A 218 -12.19 -17.16 -7.11
C LYS A 218 -11.17 -16.72 -6.05
N VAL A 219 -11.57 -15.92 -5.06
CA VAL A 219 -10.69 -15.61 -3.92
C VAL A 219 -11.24 -16.34 -2.70
N GLU A 220 -10.37 -17.06 -1.99
CA GLU A 220 -10.74 -17.78 -0.77
C GLU A 220 -11.42 -16.86 0.24
N SER A 221 -12.46 -17.38 0.90
CA SER A 221 -13.29 -16.65 1.87
C SER A 221 -12.50 -16.03 3.04
N SER A 222 -11.25 -16.46 3.26
CA SER A 222 -10.36 -15.97 4.33
C SER A 222 -9.87 -14.53 4.16
N LEU A 223 -10.05 -13.91 2.98
CA LEU A 223 -9.58 -12.55 2.68
C LEU A 223 -10.67 -11.48 2.64
N VAL A 224 -11.95 -11.87 2.79
CA VAL A 224 -13.13 -11.03 2.50
C VAL A 224 -13.78 -10.53 3.79
N GLU A 225 -13.84 -9.21 3.99
CA GLU A 225 -14.81 -8.59 4.90
C GLU A 225 -15.99 -8.00 4.12
N ARG A 226 -17.19 -8.15 4.66
CA ARG A 226 -18.45 -7.77 4.00
C ARG A 226 -18.96 -6.48 4.62
N ASN A 227 -18.51 -5.34 4.10
CA ASN A 227 -19.01 -4.02 4.54
C ASN A 227 -19.93 -3.44 3.47
N GLY A 228 -20.99 -2.73 3.90
CA GLY A 228 -21.99 -2.11 3.04
C GLY A 228 -21.45 -0.97 2.16
N PRO A 229 -22.30 -0.24 1.41
CA PRO A 229 -21.86 0.86 0.57
C PRO A 229 -21.13 1.89 1.44
N THR A 230 -19.80 1.89 1.33
CA THR A 230 -18.94 2.67 2.22
C THR A 230 -18.50 3.91 1.45
N GLU A 231 -18.96 5.07 1.90
CA GLU A 231 -18.33 6.34 1.58
C GLU A 231 -16.85 6.22 1.96
N ILE A 232 -15.93 6.36 1.01
CA ILE A 232 -14.49 6.31 1.28
C ILE A 232 -14.10 7.69 1.81
N SER A 233 -14.66 8.05 2.97
CA SER A 233 -14.25 9.24 3.69
C SER A 233 -12.94 8.94 4.40
N HIS A 234 -11.96 9.83 4.21
CA HIS A 234 -10.71 9.78 4.95
C HIS A 234 -10.88 10.07 6.45
N GLN A 235 -12.05 10.54 6.90
CA GLN A 235 -12.35 10.80 8.32
C GLN A 235 -12.68 9.55 9.13
N GLY A 236 -13.01 8.42 8.49
CA GLY A 236 -13.35 7.17 9.18
C GLY A 236 -12.17 6.28 9.60
N LEU A 237 -10.93 6.79 9.57
CA LEU A 237 -9.71 5.99 9.82
C LEU A 237 -8.88 6.48 11.03
N ASP A 238 -9.35 7.54 11.69
CA ASP A 238 -8.92 8.02 13.01
C ASP A 238 -9.90 7.64 14.13
N CYS A 239 -10.98 6.90 13.81
CA CYS A 239 -11.71 6.18 14.84
C CYS A 239 -10.85 4.97 15.21
N ASP A 240 -10.34 4.96 16.44
CA ASP A 240 -10.08 3.71 17.14
C ASP A 240 -11.25 2.76 16.81
N GLU A 241 -10.92 1.59 16.25
CA GLU A 241 -11.88 0.50 16.14
C GLU A 241 -12.24 0.16 17.60
N GLU A 242 -13.23 0.86 18.18
CA GLU A 242 -14.03 0.33 19.28
C GLU A 242 -14.70 -0.91 18.70
N GLU A 243 -14.10 -2.06 19.02
CA GLU A 243 -14.72 -3.36 18.87
C GLU A 243 -16.04 -3.32 19.65
N GLU A 244 -17.18 -3.32 18.94
CA GLU A 244 -18.44 -3.75 19.55
C GLU A 244 -18.42 -5.28 19.66
N GLU A 245 -18.39 -5.71 20.93
CA GLU A 245 -18.69 -7.01 21.57
C GLU A 245 -18.86 -8.30 20.73
#